data_AF-A0A7C5CA92-F1
#
_entry.id   AF-A0A7C5CA92-F1
#
_cell.length_a   1.000
_cell.length_b   1.000
_cell.length_c   1.000
_cell.angle_alpha   90.00
_cell.angle_beta   90.00
_cell.angle_gamma   90.00
#
_symmetry.space_group_name_H-M   'P 1'
#
loop_
_entity.id
_entity.type
_entity.pdbx_description
1 polymer ?
#
loop_
_entity_poly.entity_id
_entity_poly.type
_entity_poly.pdbx_seq_one_letter_code
_entity_poly.pdbx_strand_id
1 'polypeptide(L)' 'MTRDPIWKAIAETLAAEIARGHYAPGAKLPTEAQLARRFGVNRHTVRRATADL' A
#
# COMPACT_ATOMS: atom_id res chain seq x y z
N MET A 1 10.44 19.78 9.81
CA MET A 1 10.37 18.50 9.07
C MET A 1 8.98 17.94 9.23
N THR A 2 8.12 18.09 8.22
CA THR A 2 6.76 17.53 8.24
C THR A 2 6.86 16.02 8.11
N ARG A 3 6.31 15.29 9.09
CA ARG A 3 6.13 13.84 8.98
C ARG A 3 5.12 13.59 7.86
N ASP A 4 5.57 12.98 6.77
CA ASP A 4 4.63 12.51 5.75
C ASP A 4 3.64 11.53 6.39
N PRO A 5 2.34 11.59 6.02
CA PRO A 5 1.36 10.65 6.52
C PRO A 5 1.76 9.22 6.18
N ILE A 6 1.64 8.30 7.14
CA ILE A 6 2.01 6.89 6.96
C ILE A 6 1.32 6.22 5.76
N TRP A 7 0.11 6.65 5.40
CA TRP A 7 -0.61 6.13 4.23
C TRP A 7 0.11 6.44 2.92
N LYS A 8 0.81 7.58 2.84
CA LYS A 8 1.52 8.01 1.63
C LYS A 8 2.75 7.13 1.38
N ALA A 9 3.52 6.85 2.44
CA ALA A 9 4.65 5.92 2.37
C ALA A 9 4.21 4.49 1.96
N ILE A 10 3.03 4.05 2.42
CA ILE A 10 2.46 2.75 2.01
C ILE A 10 2.10 2.77 0.52
N ALA A 11 1.45 3.83 0.03
CA ALA A 11 1.10 3.98 -1.38
C ALA A 11 2.35 3.97 -2.27
N GLU A 12 3.37 4.74 -1.93
CA GLU A 12 4.65 4.78 -2.65
C GLU A 12 5.33 3.40 -2.68
N THR A 13 5.30 2.67 -1.57
CA THR A 13 5.86 1.32 -1.49
C THR A 13 5.10 0.37 -2.41
N LEU A 14 3.77 0.39 -2.39
CA LEU A 14 2.93 -0.46 -3.23
C LEU A 14 3.12 -0.13 -4.72
N ALA A 15 3.17 1.16 -5.08
CA ALA A 15 3.43 1.61 -6.44
C ALA A 15 4.79 1.13 -6.95
N ALA A 16 5.83 1.22 -6.11
CA ALA A 16 7.16 0.72 -6.46
C ALA A 16 7.18 -0.81 -6.66
N GLU A 17 6.44 -1.57 -5.86
CA GLU A 17 6.33 -3.03 -6.01
C GLU A 17 5.59 -3.43 -7.29
N ILE A 18 4.52 -2.72 -7.63
CA ILE A 18 3.80 -2.88 -8.90
C ILE A 18 4.75 -2.59 -10.07
N ALA A 19 5.47 -1.47 -10.03
CA ALA A 19 6.42 -1.08 -11.08
C ALA A 19 7.58 -2.08 -11.24
N ARG A 20 8.01 -2.72 -10.15
CA ARG A 20 9.03 -3.79 -10.16
C ARG A 20 8.49 -5.15 -10.60
N GLY A 21 7.19 -5.27 -10.85
CA GLY A 21 6.57 -6.53 -11.29
C GLY A 21 6.38 -7.56 -10.18
N HIS A 22 6.40 -7.15 -8.89
CA HIS A 22 6.07 -8.04 -7.78
C HIS A 22 4.61 -8.53 -7.86
N TYR A 23 3.77 -7.74 -8.52
CA TYR A 23 2.41 -8.09 -8.88
C TYR A 23 2.34 -8.13 -10.40
N ALA A 24 2.05 -9.32 -10.96
CA ALA A 24 1.90 -9.45 -12.40
C ALA A 24 0.74 -8.56 -12.90
N PRO A 25 0.82 -8.03 -14.13
CA PRO A 25 -0.29 -7.31 -14.73
C PRO A 25 -1.58 -8.13 -14.69
N GLY A 26 -2.66 -7.57 -14.13
CA GLY A 26 -3.94 -8.27 -13.94
C GLY A 26 -4.01 -9.18 -12.70
N ALA A 27 -2.91 -9.39 -11.98
CA ALA A 27 -2.95 -10.04 -10.68
C ALA A 27 -3.60 -9.11 -9.64
N LYS A 28 -4.35 -9.71 -8.72
CA LYS A 28 -4.96 -8.96 -7.61
C LYS A 28 -3.88 -8.64 -6.57
N LEU A 29 -3.90 -7.40 -6.10
CA LEU A 29 -3.15 -7.01 -4.91
C LEU A 29 -3.63 -7.81 -3.68
N PRO A 30 -2.79 -7.98 -2.65
CA PRO A 30 -3.23 -8.51 -1.37
C PRO A 30 -4.40 -7.68 -0.82
N THR A 31 -5.30 -8.31 -0.08
CA THR A 31 -6.43 -7.63 0.53
C THR A 31 -5.96 -6.55 1.51
N GLU A 32 -6.80 -5.53 1.75
CA GLU A 32 -6.48 -4.47 2.71
C GLU A 32 -6.12 -5.03 4.10
N ALA A 33 -6.73 -6.14 4.51
CA ALA A 33 -6.43 -6.80 5.78
C ALA A 33 -5.04 -7.46 5.80
N GLN A 34 -4.60 -8.05 4.68
CA GLN A 34 -3.25 -8.61 4.55
C GLN A 34 -2.20 -7.51 4.54
N LEU A 35 -2.46 -6.41 3.81
CA LEU A 35 -1.58 -5.24 3.80
C LEU A 35 -1.52 -4.56 5.17
N ALA A 36 -2.64 -4.44 5.88
CA ALA A 36 -2.69 -3.92 7.25
C ALA A 36 -1.80 -4.72 8.21
N ARG A 37 -1.87 -6.06 8.14
CA ARG A 37 -1.00 -6.95 8.91
C ARG A 37 0.47 -6.79 8.51
N ARG A 38 0.75 -6.68 7.22
CA ARG A 38 2.10 -6.51 6.67
C ARG A 38 2.76 -5.22 7.14
N PHE A 39 2.03 -4.10 7.11
CA PHE A 39 2.53 -2.79 7.47
C PHE A 39 2.35 -2.44 8.96
N GLY A 40 1.65 -3.30 9.74
CA GLY A 40 1.39 -3.05 11.15
C GLY A 40 0.48 -1.85 11.41
N VAL A 41 -0.45 -1.56 10.49
CA VAL A 41 -1.34 -0.38 10.54
C VAL A 41 -2.80 -0.77 10.53
N ASN A 42 -3.69 0.19 10.81
CA ASN A 42 -5.13 -0.02 10.67
C ASN A 42 -5.50 -0.22 9.19
N ARG A 43 -6.47 -1.10 8.93
CA ARG A 43 -7.06 -1.32 7.60
C ARG A 43 -7.51 -0.01 6.93
N HIS A 44 -8.03 0.96 7.69
CA HIS A 44 -8.44 2.25 7.14
C HIS A 44 -7.26 3.06 6.57
N THR A 45 -6.07 2.95 7.17
CA THR A 45 -4.84 3.58 6.68
C THR A 45 -4.41 2.98 5.36
N VAL A 46 -4.47 1.64 5.25
CA VAL A 46 -4.19 0.92 4.00
C VAL A 46 -5.22 1.27 2.93
N ARG A 47 -6.51 1.31 3.28
CA ARG A 47 -7.57 1.71 2.33
C ARG A 47 -7.31 3.08 1.74
N ARG A 48 -6.83 4.03 2.56
CA ARG A 48 -6.45 5.36 2.07
C ARG A 48 -5.25 5.28 1.12
N ALA A 49 -4.23 4.49 1.47
CA ALA A 49 -3.06 4.28 0.63
C ALA A 49 -3.42 3.66 -0.73
N THR A 50 -4.26 2.61 -0.74
CA THR A 50 -4.67 1.93 -1.96
C THR A 50 -5.63 2.76 -2.83
N ALA A 51 -6.33 3.73 -2.25
CA ALA A 51 -7.16 4.67 -2.99
C ALA A 51 -6.36 5.80 -3.65
N ASP A 52 -5.09 5.97 -3.28
CA ASP A 52 -4.16 6.97 -3.81
C ASP A 52 -3.13 6.37 -4.79
N LEU A 53 -3.24 5.06 -5.07
CA LEU A 53 -2.50 4.34 -6.11
C LEU A 53 -3.11 4.59 -7.49
#